data_AF-A0A9E5FUW3-F1
#
_entry.id   AF-A0A9E5FUW3-F1
#
_cell.length_a   1.000
_cell.length_b   1.000
_cell.length_c   1.000
_cell.angle_alpha   90.00
_cell.angle_beta   90.00
_cell.angle_gamma   90.00
#
_symmetry.space_group_name_H-M   'P 1'
#
loop_
_entity.id
_entity.type
_entity.pdbx_description
1 polymer ?
#
loop_
_entity_poly.entity_id
_entity_poly.type
_entity_poly.pdbx_seq_one_letter_code
_entity_poly.pdbx_strand_id
1 'polypeptide(L)'
;MPPRLDHRVLVLNRLWQPVNIVGVLRAMNLLFRGRASVVHSDESGHRVFSAAEWVTHSLASPPPEAQAIRSPCIVLRMPRVLLLGAYDRVPRREIRFSRRNVYLRDGHQCQYCGRGFREEELNLDHVVPRDVGGKTSWENIVTACVRCNSRKANRLPEQAGMTLRRPPTKPKWRLVVASSLAPEELDSWKEFLEVAPVGQVPWRT
;
A
#
# COMPACT_ATOMS: atom_id res chain seq x y z
N MET A 1 -9.66 -13.81 24.10
CA MET A 1 -8.68 -13.14 23.22
C MET A 1 -9.20 -11.77 22.86
N PRO A 2 -8.41 -10.69 22.98
CA PRO A 2 -8.88 -9.37 22.54
C PRO A 2 -9.12 -9.40 21.02
N PRO A 3 -10.12 -8.66 20.51
CA PRO A 3 -10.30 -8.52 19.08
C PRO A 3 -9.01 -7.94 18.47
N ARG A 4 -8.54 -8.50 17.35
CA ARG A 4 -7.39 -7.98 16.62
C ARG A 4 -7.76 -6.62 16.00
N LEU A 5 -7.66 -5.55 16.78
CA LEU A 5 -7.98 -4.18 16.38
C LEU A 5 -7.03 -3.62 15.31
N ASP A 6 -5.90 -4.29 15.08
CA ASP A 6 -4.87 -3.92 14.11
C ASP A 6 -5.27 -4.22 12.65
N HIS A 7 -6.38 -4.93 12.45
CA HIS A 7 -6.85 -5.23 11.10
C HIS A 7 -7.23 -3.95 10.36
N ARG A 8 -6.78 -3.90 9.11
CA ARG A 8 -7.00 -2.80 8.19
C ARG A 8 -8.12 -3.14 7.23
N VAL A 9 -8.88 -2.12 6.87
CA VAL A 9 -10.02 -2.20 5.96
C VAL A 9 -9.82 -1.18 4.86
N LEU A 10 -9.88 -1.64 3.61
CA LEU A 10 -9.81 -0.77 2.44
C LEU A 10 -11.13 -0.05 2.28
N VAL A 11 -11.08 1.25 2.04
CA VAL A 11 -12.24 2.10 1.79
C VAL A 11 -12.17 2.56 0.35
N LEU A 12 -13.23 2.32 -0.40
CA LEU A 12 -13.46 2.72 -1.78
C LEU A 12 -14.43 3.92 -1.83
N ASN A 13 -14.28 4.78 -2.83
CA ASN A 13 -15.30 5.76 -3.17
C ASN A 13 -16.42 5.10 -3.98
N ARG A 14 -17.48 5.85 -4.28
CA ARG A 14 -18.64 5.39 -5.07
C ARG A 14 -18.28 4.98 -6.51
N LEU A 15 -17.09 5.37 -6.98
CA LEU A 15 -16.51 4.97 -8.27
C LEU A 15 -15.65 3.70 -8.17
N TRP A 16 -15.74 2.96 -7.06
CA TRP A 16 -14.96 1.74 -6.79
C TRP A 16 -13.44 1.95 -6.74
N GLN A 17 -13.00 3.20 -6.56
CA GLN A 17 -11.59 3.52 -6.47
C GLN A 17 -11.15 3.55 -5.00
N PRO A 18 -9.99 2.98 -4.68
CA PRO A 18 -9.47 2.97 -3.32
C PRO A 18 -9.10 4.37 -2.84
N VAL A 19 -9.72 4.79 -1.72
CA VAL A 19 -9.59 6.14 -1.16
C VAL A 19 -9.02 6.20 0.23
N ASN A 20 -9.06 5.12 1.02
CA ASN A 20 -8.38 5.07 2.30
C ASN A 20 -8.14 3.65 2.82
N ILE A 21 -7.25 3.52 3.80
CA ILE A 21 -7.13 2.32 4.63
C ILE A 21 -7.38 2.78 6.06
N VAL A 22 -8.32 2.12 6.74
CA VAL A 22 -8.71 2.46 8.11
C VAL A 22 -8.68 1.22 8.99
N GLY A 23 -8.52 1.39 10.30
CA GLY A 23 -8.69 0.28 11.25
C GLY A 23 -10.14 -0.20 11.33
N VAL A 24 -10.34 -1.45 11.74
CA VAL A 24 -11.67 -2.08 11.85
C VAL A 24 -12.68 -1.25 12.62
N LEU A 25 -12.32 -0.64 13.76
CA LEU A 25 -13.26 0.17 14.55
C LEU A 25 -13.83 1.35 13.77
N ARG A 26 -13.00 2.01 12.96
CA ARG A 26 -13.43 3.12 12.12
C ARG A 26 -14.29 2.62 10.96
N ALA A 27 -13.95 1.46 10.39
CA ALA A 27 -14.76 0.81 9.36
C ALA A 27 -16.16 0.47 9.88
N MET A 28 -16.27 -0.16 11.05
CA MET A 28 -17.55 -0.50 11.66
C MET A 28 -18.39 0.75 11.95
N ASN A 29 -17.77 1.84 12.43
CA ASN A 29 -18.46 3.12 12.59
C ASN A 29 -19.01 3.69 11.28
N LEU A 30 -18.29 3.55 10.16
CA LEU A 30 -18.77 4.01 8.85
C LEU A 30 -19.96 3.16 8.37
N LEU A 31 -19.88 1.84 8.56
CA LEU A 31 -20.92 0.88 8.20
C LEU A 31 -22.21 1.12 8.98
N PHE A 32 -22.16 1.08 10.32
CA PHE A 32 -23.35 1.18 11.15
C PHE A 32 -23.98 2.58 11.18
N ARG A 33 -23.25 3.63 10.77
CA ARG A 33 -23.82 4.96 10.54
C ARG A 33 -24.46 5.12 9.15
N GLY A 34 -24.53 4.06 8.35
CA GLY A 34 -25.10 4.09 7.01
C GLY A 34 -24.30 4.93 6.01
N ARG A 35 -23.02 5.22 6.29
CA ARG A 35 -22.15 6.02 5.41
C ARG A 35 -21.35 5.16 4.43
N ALA A 36 -21.26 3.87 4.71
CA ALA A 36 -20.56 2.90 3.89
C ALA A 36 -21.31 1.57 3.86
N SER A 37 -21.05 0.80 2.82
CA SER A 37 -21.51 -0.58 2.66
C SER A 37 -20.32 -1.52 2.59
N VAL A 38 -20.45 -2.77 3.00
CA VAL A 38 -19.40 -3.78 2.88
C VAL A 38 -19.38 -4.33 1.47
N VAL A 39 -18.20 -4.41 0.86
CA VAL A 39 -17.99 -5.18 -0.38
C VAL A 39 -17.42 -6.53 0.02
N HIS A 40 -18.13 -7.59 -0.34
CA HIS A 40 -17.70 -8.97 -0.13
C HIS A 40 -17.62 -9.68 -1.47
N SER A 41 -16.47 -10.31 -1.74
CA SER A 41 -16.25 -11.10 -2.95
C SER A 41 -16.55 -12.56 -2.66
N ASP A 42 -17.37 -13.18 -3.50
CA ASP A 42 -17.62 -14.62 -3.53
C ASP A 42 -17.34 -15.17 -4.94
N GLU A 43 -17.56 -16.48 -5.15
CA GLU A 43 -17.34 -17.13 -6.45
C GLU A 43 -18.20 -16.53 -7.59
N SER A 44 -19.27 -15.83 -7.26
CA SER A 44 -20.20 -15.20 -8.21
C SER A 44 -19.88 -13.72 -8.50
N GLY A 45 -18.91 -13.13 -7.79
CA GLY A 45 -18.44 -11.76 -7.98
C GLY A 45 -18.50 -10.90 -6.72
N HIS A 46 -18.64 -9.58 -6.91
CA HIS A 46 -18.69 -8.62 -5.80
C HIS A 46 -20.13 -8.29 -5.41
N ARG A 47 -20.45 -8.52 -4.14
CA ARG A 47 -21.74 -8.16 -3.54
C ARG A 47 -21.56 -7.05 -2.51
N VAL A 48 -22.50 -6.10 -2.53
CA VAL A 48 -22.51 -4.95 -1.61
C VAL A 48 -23.57 -5.17 -0.55
N PHE A 49 -23.19 -5.06 0.72
CA PHE A 49 -24.06 -5.28 1.87
C PHE A 49 -24.17 -4.01 2.70
N SER A 50 -25.39 -3.57 2.99
CA SER A 50 -25.66 -2.61 4.06
C SER A 50 -25.30 -3.20 5.43
N ALA A 51 -25.32 -2.38 6.48
CA ALA A 51 -25.04 -2.85 7.83
C ALA A 51 -25.96 -4.00 8.27
N ALA A 52 -27.27 -3.89 7.99
CA ALA A 52 -28.24 -4.90 8.36
C ALA A 52 -28.03 -6.21 7.59
N GLU A 53 -27.82 -6.12 6.27
CA GLU A 53 -27.56 -7.29 5.43
C GLU A 53 -26.25 -7.98 5.80
N TRP A 54 -25.22 -7.21 6.18
CA TRP A 54 -23.94 -7.76 6.62
C TRP A 54 -24.06 -8.53 7.94
N VAL A 55 -24.87 -8.04 8.86
CA VAL A 55 -25.20 -8.74 10.11
C VAL A 55 -25.90 -10.06 9.80
N THR A 56 -26.96 -10.04 9.00
CA THR A 56 -27.68 -11.25 8.58
C THR A 56 -26.77 -12.25 7.89
N HIS A 57 -25.95 -11.79 6.96
CA HIS A 57 -24.99 -12.62 6.24
C HIS A 57 -23.96 -13.26 7.21
N SER A 58 -23.45 -12.50 8.17
CA SER A 58 -22.50 -13.01 9.17
C SER A 58 -23.10 -14.07 10.08
N LEU A 59 -24.39 -13.96 10.40
CA LEU A 59 -25.11 -14.95 11.20
C LEU A 59 -25.44 -16.21 10.40
N ALA A 60 -25.85 -16.05 9.15
CA ALA A 60 -26.19 -17.16 8.25
C ALA A 60 -24.95 -17.98 7.83
N SER A 61 -23.80 -17.32 7.69
CA SER A 61 -22.51 -17.97 7.39
C SER A 61 -21.43 -17.45 8.34
N PRO A 62 -21.32 -18.05 9.55
CA PRO A 62 -20.35 -17.65 10.55
C PRO A 62 -18.92 -17.65 10.00
N PRO A 63 -18.13 -16.59 10.26
CA PRO A 63 -16.74 -16.53 9.80
C PRO A 63 -15.85 -17.51 10.57
N PRO A 64 -14.73 -17.95 9.99
CA PRO A 64 -13.64 -18.55 10.75
C PRO A 64 -13.21 -17.62 11.89
N GLU A 65 -12.77 -18.18 13.01
CA GLU A 65 -12.45 -17.41 14.22
C GLU A 65 -11.43 -16.29 13.97
N ALA A 66 -10.46 -16.53 13.08
CA ALA A 66 -9.45 -15.55 12.68
C ALA A 66 -10.02 -14.30 11.98
N GLN A 67 -11.26 -14.36 11.49
CA GLN A 67 -11.94 -13.28 10.76
C GLN A 67 -13.22 -12.81 11.48
N ALA A 68 -13.38 -13.18 12.75
CA ALA A 68 -14.56 -12.88 13.54
C ALA A 68 -14.34 -11.66 14.44
N ILE A 69 -15.28 -10.72 14.39
CA ILE A 69 -15.45 -9.66 15.40
C ILE A 69 -16.49 -10.16 16.39
N ARG A 70 -16.08 -10.39 17.64
CA ARG A 70 -16.98 -10.84 18.70
C ARG A 70 -17.46 -9.67 19.56
N SER A 71 -18.75 -9.69 19.83
CA SER A 71 -19.45 -8.87 20.83
C SER A 71 -20.20 -9.83 21.76
N PRO A 72 -20.54 -9.45 23.01
CA PRO A 72 -21.25 -10.35 23.94
C PRO A 72 -22.52 -10.98 23.36
N CYS A 73 -23.19 -10.32 22.42
CA CYS A 73 -24.46 -10.77 21.86
C CYS A 73 -24.40 -11.18 20.38
N ILE A 74 -23.25 -11.01 19.70
CA ILE A 74 -23.17 -11.25 18.25
C ILE A 74 -21.75 -11.54 17.77
N VAL A 75 -21.65 -12.41 16.76
CA VAL A 75 -20.41 -12.67 16.02
C VAL A 75 -20.57 -12.14 14.61
N LEU A 76 -19.71 -11.19 14.23
CA LEU A 76 -19.75 -10.55 12.92
C LEU A 76 -18.52 -10.92 12.10
N ARG A 77 -18.70 -11.11 10.80
CA ARG A 77 -17.58 -11.22 9.85
C ARG A 77 -16.89 -9.87 9.74
N MET A 78 -15.57 -9.88 9.81
CA MET A 78 -14.76 -8.67 9.68
C MET A 78 -14.87 -8.13 8.24
N PRO A 79 -15.28 -6.85 8.05
CA PRO A 79 -15.32 -6.26 6.73
C PRO A 79 -13.89 -6.02 6.23
N ARG A 80 -13.59 -6.44 5.00
CA ARG A 80 -12.28 -6.23 4.36
C ARG A 80 -12.23 -5.00 3.47
N VAL A 81 -13.36 -4.69 2.84
CA VAL A 81 -13.52 -3.60 1.89
C VAL A 81 -14.84 -2.89 2.18
N LEU A 82 -14.82 -1.56 2.21
CA LEU A 82 -16.00 -0.71 2.34
C LEU A 82 -16.17 0.16 1.11
N LEU A 83 -17.42 0.38 0.68
CA LEU A 83 -17.80 1.30 -0.38
C LEU A 83 -18.52 2.51 0.25
N LEU A 84 -18.00 3.72 0.05
CA LEU A 84 -18.63 4.95 0.54
C LEU A 84 -19.85 5.33 -0.31
N GLY A 85 -20.98 5.60 0.34
CA GLY A 85 -22.25 5.84 -0.36
C GLY A 85 -22.35 7.17 -1.10
N ALA A 86 -21.74 8.24 -0.59
CA ALA A 86 -21.86 9.60 -1.15
C ALA A 86 -20.53 10.24 -1.55
N TYR A 87 -19.40 9.58 -1.29
CA TYR A 87 -18.07 10.13 -1.59
C TYR A 87 -17.67 9.70 -3.00
N ASP A 88 -17.57 10.65 -3.93
CA ASP A 88 -17.24 10.45 -5.34
C ASP A 88 -15.89 11.05 -5.74
N ARG A 89 -15.27 11.84 -4.85
CA ARG A 89 -13.97 12.45 -5.10
C ARG A 89 -12.91 11.38 -5.33
N VAL A 90 -12.11 11.57 -6.37
CA VAL A 90 -10.88 10.82 -6.59
C VAL A 90 -9.79 11.51 -5.75
N PRO A 91 -9.33 10.91 -4.64
CA PRO A 91 -8.31 11.56 -3.83
C PRO A 91 -7.00 11.61 -4.63
N ARG A 92 -6.49 12.83 -4.87
CA ARG A 92 -5.13 13.04 -5.37
C ARG A 92 -4.14 12.64 -4.27
N ARG A 93 -3.86 11.33 -4.19
CA ARG A 93 -2.92 10.76 -3.22
C ARG A 93 -1.51 10.95 -3.74
N GLU A 94 -0.96 12.13 -3.50
CA GLU A 94 0.48 12.32 -3.65
C GLU A 94 1.22 11.59 -2.54
N ILE A 95 2.14 10.70 -2.90
CA ILE A 95 3.05 10.12 -1.92
C ILE A 95 3.98 11.22 -1.44
N ARG A 96 3.96 11.46 -0.13
CA ARG A 96 4.92 12.37 0.52
C ARG A 96 6.33 11.85 0.28
N PHE A 97 7.20 12.74 -0.18
CA PHE A 97 8.62 12.45 -0.27
C PHE A 97 9.18 12.24 1.15
N SER A 98 9.66 11.02 1.44
CA SER A 98 10.27 10.67 2.73
C SER A 98 11.26 9.53 2.55
N ARG A 99 12.24 9.41 3.46
CA ARG A 99 13.25 8.33 3.45
C ARG A 99 12.61 6.95 3.35
N ARG A 100 11.64 6.67 4.22
CA ARG A 100 10.88 5.41 4.22
C ARG A 100 10.22 5.12 2.87
N ASN A 101 9.60 6.12 2.24
CA ASN A 101 8.91 5.91 0.97
C ASN A 101 9.89 5.73 -0.21
N VAL A 102 11.08 6.34 -0.16
CA VAL A 102 12.13 6.08 -1.15
C VAL A 102 12.68 4.66 -1.01
N TYR A 103 12.92 4.20 0.22
CA TYR A 103 13.36 2.82 0.48
C TYR A 103 12.32 1.80 0.01
N LEU A 104 11.04 2.04 0.31
CA LEU A 104 9.94 1.21 -0.18
C LEU A 104 9.83 1.21 -1.71
N ARG A 105 9.95 2.38 -2.36
CA ARG A 105 9.96 2.49 -3.84
C ARG A 105 11.06 1.61 -4.45
N ASP A 106 12.23 1.65 -3.85
CA ASP A 106 13.43 0.96 -4.33
C ASP A 106 13.53 -0.48 -3.82
N GLY A 107 12.56 -0.96 -3.03
CA GLY A 107 12.52 -2.31 -2.47
C GLY A 107 13.70 -2.62 -1.57
N HIS A 108 14.18 -1.63 -0.81
CA HIS A 108 15.36 -1.72 0.05
C HIS A 108 16.63 -2.18 -0.70
N GLN A 109 16.68 -1.90 -2.00
CA GLN A 109 17.78 -2.25 -2.88
C GLN A 109 18.60 -1.00 -3.26
N CYS A 110 19.92 -1.12 -3.17
CA CYS A 110 20.83 -0.09 -3.65
C CYS A 110 20.71 0.07 -5.17
N GLN A 111 20.36 1.27 -5.64
CA GLN A 111 20.15 1.54 -7.07
C GLN A 111 21.42 1.54 -7.90
N TYR A 112 22.60 1.45 -7.27
CA TYR A 112 23.89 1.34 -7.95
C TYR A 112 24.36 -0.11 -8.08
N CYS A 113 24.47 -0.85 -6.97
CA CYS A 113 24.97 -2.23 -7.02
C CYS A 113 23.88 -3.30 -7.14
N GLY A 114 22.61 -2.96 -6.90
CA GLY A 114 21.48 -3.91 -6.97
C GLY A 114 21.37 -4.89 -5.82
N ARG A 115 22.18 -4.76 -4.77
CA ARG A 115 22.06 -5.61 -3.58
C ARG A 115 20.99 -5.06 -2.63
N GLY A 116 20.26 -5.96 -1.98
CA GLY A 116 19.33 -5.64 -0.89
C GLY A 116 20.06 -5.46 0.43
N PHE A 117 19.61 -4.53 1.26
CA PHE A 117 20.23 -4.19 2.54
C PHE A 117 19.16 -3.92 3.61
N ARG A 118 19.56 -3.93 4.89
CA ARG A 118 18.69 -3.44 5.98
C ARG A 118 18.60 -1.91 5.93
N GLU A 119 17.56 -1.33 6.52
CA GLU A 119 17.35 0.13 6.47
C GLU A 119 18.53 0.91 7.06
N GLU A 120 19.18 0.35 8.08
CA GLU A 120 20.35 0.93 8.77
C GLU A 120 21.59 1.04 7.87
N GLU A 121 21.69 0.21 6.82
CA GLU A 121 22.82 0.16 5.89
C GLU A 121 22.56 0.98 4.60
N LEU A 122 21.38 1.62 4.53
CA LEU A 122 20.91 2.38 3.39
C LEU A 122 20.89 3.87 3.69
N ASN A 123 21.29 4.65 2.69
CA ASN A 123 21.23 6.09 2.66
C ASN A 123 20.42 6.57 1.44
N LEU A 124 19.98 7.82 1.50
CA LEU A 124 19.48 8.54 0.33
C LEU A 124 20.65 9.23 -0.35
N ASP A 125 20.79 9.03 -1.66
CA ASP A 125 21.79 9.71 -2.47
C ASP A 125 21.13 10.61 -3.52
N HIS A 126 21.76 11.75 -3.77
CA HIS A 126 21.41 12.68 -4.84
C HIS A 126 22.10 12.25 -6.13
N VAL A 127 21.33 11.76 -7.10
CA VAL A 127 21.85 11.34 -8.42
C VAL A 127 22.65 12.48 -9.05
N VAL A 128 22.05 13.66 -9.16
CA VAL A 128 22.72 14.92 -9.41
C VAL A 128 23.10 15.53 -8.06
N PRO A 129 24.40 15.68 -7.73
CA PRO A 129 24.84 16.26 -6.45
C PRO A 129 24.29 17.66 -6.20
N ARG A 130 24.13 18.03 -4.93
CA ARG A 130 23.64 19.37 -4.54
C ARG A 130 24.53 20.50 -5.05
N ASP A 131 25.84 20.28 -5.03
CA ASP A 131 26.85 21.28 -5.42
C ASP A 131 26.73 21.72 -6.89
N VAL A 132 26.12 20.89 -7.74
CA VAL A 132 25.84 21.19 -9.16
C VAL A 132 24.35 21.44 -9.44
N GLY A 133 23.57 21.77 -8.40
CA GLY A 133 22.16 22.16 -8.53
C GLY A 133 21.14 21.03 -8.34
N GLY A 134 21.57 19.86 -7.86
CA GLY A 134 20.70 18.72 -7.59
C GLY A 134 19.62 18.98 -6.54
N LYS A 135 18.34 18.87 -6.93
CA LYS A 135 17.20 19.07 -6.03
C LYS A 135 16.93 17.84 -5.16
N THR A 136 16.34 18.04 -3.99
CA THR A 136 15.83 16.92 -3.16
C THR A 136 14.41 16.60 -3.59
N SER A 137 14.25 15.75 -4.61
CA SER A 137 12.95 15.35 -5.15
C SER A 137 12.92 13.86 -5.54
N TRP A 138 11.73 13.37 -5.91
CA TRP A 138 11.54 11.99 -6.36
C TRP A 138 12.39 11.65 -7.59
N GLU A 139 12.65 12.65 -8.42
CA GLU A 139 13.34 12.58 -9.71
C GLU A 139 14.87 12.68 -9.58
N ASN A 140 15.39 12.86 -8.36
CA ASN A 140 16.83 12.99 -8.14
C ASN A 140 17.35 12.18 -6.95
N ILE A 141 16.47 11.60 -6.13
CA ILE A 141 16.87 10.85 -4.94
C ILE A 141 16.67 9.35 -5.14
N VAL A 142 17.69 8.58 -4.80
CA VAL A 142 17.69 7.11 -4.85
C VAL A 142 18.20 6.49 -3.56
N THR A 143 17.86 5.23 -3.35
CA THR A 143 18.42 4.39 -2.29
C THR A 143 19.82 3.93 -2.66
N ALA A 144 20.80 4.17 -1.79
CA ALA A 144 22.20 3.77 -1.98
C ALA A 144 22.74 3.14 -0.70
N CYS A 145 23.49 2.03 -0.82
CA CYS A 145 24.22 1.50 0.33
C CYS A 145 25.41 2.39 0.68
N VAL A 146 25.87 2.34 1.94
CA VAL A 146 26.99 3.17 2.43
C VAL A 146 28.21 3.12 1.51
N ARG A 147 28.62 1.93 1.05
CA ARG A 147 29.79 1.77 0.15
C ARG A 147 29.62 2.47 -1.19
N CYS A 148 28.47 2.29 -1.85
CA CYS A 148 28.19 2.94 -3.13
C CYS A 148 28.04 4.45 -2.97
N ASN A 149 27.37 4.90 -1.92
CA ASN A 149 27.20 6.31 -1.60
C ASN A 149 28.56 7.00 -1.41
N SER A 150 29.46 6.41 -0.61
CA SER A 150 30.81 6.94 -0.42
C SER A 150 31.66 6.89 -1.70
N ARG A 151 31.50 5.86 -2.53
CA ARG A 151 32.20 5.78 -3.84
C ARG A 151 31.73 6.89 -4.78
N LYS A 152 30.42 7.18 -4.85
CA LYS A 152 29.91 8.26 -5.71
C LYS A 152 30.34 9.62 -5.18
N ALA A 153 30.16 9.87 -3.88
CA ALA A 153 30.40 11.16 -3.25
C ALA A 153 29.69 12.30 -4.02
N ASN A 154 30.32 13.45 -4.19
CA ASN A 154 29.76 14.62 -4.89
C ASN A 154 29.93 14.56 -6.42
N ARG A 155 30.06 13.35 -7.00
CA ARG A 155 30.16 13.15 -8.45
C ARG A 155 28.83 12.69 -9.03
N LEU A 156 28.65 12.92 -10.33
CA LEU A 156 27.61 12.26 -11.10
C LEU A 156 27.87 10.74 -11.17
N PRO A 157 26.84 9.90 -11.33
CA PRO A 157 27.02 8.44 -11.43
C PRO A 157 28.02 8.08 -12.54
N GLU A 158 27.91 8.72 -13.70
CA GLU A 158 28.80 8.54 -14.85
C GLU A 158 30.27 8.82 -14.48
N GLN A 159 30.53 9.92 -13.77
CA GLN A 159 31.87 10.30 -13.30
C GLN A 159 32.43 9.34 -12.23
N ALA A 160 31.57 8.62 -11.52
CA ALA A 160 31.96 7.59 -10.55
C ALA A 160 32.09 6.18 -11.18
N GLY A 161 31.82 6.05 -12.49
CA GLY A 161 31.73 4.77 -13.19
C GLY A 161 30.60 3.90 -12.63
N MET A 162 29.46 4.51 -12.33
CA MET A 162 28.30 3.89 -11.71
C MET A 162 27.06 4.14 -12.58
N THR A 163 26.26 3.10 -12.78
CA THR A 163 25.01 3.18 -13.55
C THR A 163 23.83 2.95 -12.62
N LEU A 164 22.77 3.74 -12.78
CA LEU A 164 21.52 3.52 -12.07
C LEU A 164 20.78 2.33 -12.65
N ARG A 165 20.27 1.47 -11.77
CA ARG A 165 19.41 0.35 -12.17
C ARG A 165 18.02 0.79 -12.62
N ARG A 166 17.48 1.84 -11.99
CA ARG A 166 16.18 2.41 -12.34
C ARG A 166 16.27 3.94 -12.28
N PRO A 167 15.56 4.64 -13.18
CA PRO A 167 15.47 6.08 -13.10
C PRO A 167 14.70 6.51 -11.85
N PRO A 168 15.19 7.50 -11.09
CA PRO A 168 14.43 8.09 -10.00
C PRO A 168 13.16 8.73 -10.56
N THR A 169 12.01 8.19 -10.21
CA THR A 169 10.70 8.72 -10.61
C THR A 169 9.75 8.73 -9.42
N LYS A 170 8.74 9.61 -9.45
CA LYS A 170 7.69 9.64 -8.44
C LYS A 170 6.86 8.35 -8.53
N PRO A 171 6.82 7.52 -7.49
CA PRO A 171 6.05 6.29 -7.52
C PRO A 171 4.56 6.58 -7.62
N LYS A 172 3.83 5.67 -8.28
CA LYS A 172 2.36 5.65 -8.20
C LYS A 172 1.96 5.20 -6.80
N TRP A 173 1.00 5.90 -6.20
CA TRP A 173 0.56 5.66 -4.82
C TRP A 173 0.16 4.20 -4.53
N ARG A 174 -0.45 3.53 -5.51
CA ARG A 174 -0.91 2.15 -5.42
C ARG A 174 0.22 1.14 -5.18
N LEU A 175 1.39 1.38 -5.80
CA LEU A 175 2.55 0.49 -5.70
C LEU A 175 3.14 0.51 -4.28
N VAL A 176 3.27 1.69 -3.67
CA VAL A 176 3.81 1.83 -2.30
C VAL A 176 2.85 1.23 -1.27
N VAL A 177 1.54 1.39 -1.47
CA VAL A 177 0.55 0.74 -0.61
C VAL A 177 0.72 -0.77 -0.70
N ALA A 178 0.71 -1.35 -1.91
CA ALA A 178 0.84 -2.79 -2.11
C ALA A 178 2.07 -3.41 -1.44
N SER A 179 3.24 -2.75 -1.54
CA SER A 179 4.48 -3.20 -0.92
C SER A 179 4.46 -3.18 0.62
N SER A 180 3.44 -2.58 1.24
CA SER A 180 3.26 -2.49 2.69
C SER A 180 2.08 -3.32 3.23
N LEU A 181 1.42 -4.10 2.37
CA LEU A 181 0.31 -4.97 2.74
C LEU A 181 0.80 -6.36 3.13
N ALA A 182 0.14 -6.96 4.11
CA ALA A 182 0.31 -8.38 4.38
C ALA A 182 -0.25 -9.21 3.19
N PRO A 183 0.26 -10.42 2.93
CA PRO A 183 -0.19 -11.26 1.82
C PRO A 183 -1.72 -11.48 1.81
N GLU A 184 -2.31 -11.67 2.99
CA GLU A 184 -3.75 -11.85 3.16
C GLU A 184 -4.54 -10.62 2.71
N GLU A 185 -4.06 -9.40 3.03
CA GLU A 185 -4.66 -8.12 2.63
C GLU A 185 -4.52 -7.87 1.13
N LEU A 186 -3.38 -8.27 0.56
CA LEU A 186 -3.15 -8.19 -0.87
C LEU A 186 -4.13 -9.07 -1.64
N ASP A 187 -4.40 -10.30 -1.20
CA ASP A 187 -5.39 -11.17 -1.85
C ASP A 187 -6.81 -10.57 -1.83
N SER A 188 -7.20 -10.00 -0.69
CA SER A 188 -8.37 -9.13 -0.47
C SER A 188 -8.51 -7.96 -1.43
N TRP A 189 -7.40 -7.29 -1.72
CA TRP A 189 -7.42 -5.94 -2.29
C TRP A 189 -6.84 -5.86 -3.70
N LYS A 190 -6.25 -6.94 -4.23
CA LYS A 190 -5.57 -6.98 -5.53
C LYS A 190 -6.44 -6.44 -6.67
N GLU A 191 -7.72 -6.84 -6.69
CA GLU A 191 -8.70 -6.46 -7.72
C GLU A 191 -9.05 -4.96 -7.66
N PHE A 192 -9.06 -4.37 -6.46
CA PHE A 192 -9.35 -2.95 -6.26
C PHE A 192 -8.11 -2.05 -6.39
N LEU A 193 -6.92 -2.61 -6.21
CA LEU A 193 -5.67 -1.85 -6.25
C LEU A 193 -5.04 -1.82 -7.65
N GLU A 194 -5.55 -2.57 -8.65
CA GLU A 194 -4.90 -2.76 -9.97
C GLU A 194 -3.41 -3.13 -9.82
N VAL A 195 -3.06 -3.84 -8.74
CA VAL A 195 -1.69 -4.27 -8.49
C VAL A 195 -1.53 -5.57 -9.23
N ALA A 196 -0.86 -5.53 -10.39
CA ALA A 196 -0.31 -6.74 -10.98
C ALA A 196 0.48 -7.46 -9.87
N PRO A 197 0.21 -8.76 -9.62
CA PRO A 197 0.86 -9.48 -8.52
C PRO A 197 2.37 -9.32 -8.65
N VAL A 198 3.03 -9.01 -7.54
CA VAL A 198 4.49 -8.97 -7.45
C VAL A 198 5.00 -10.35 -7.83
N GLY A 199 5.39 -10.52 -9.09
CA GLY A 199 5.69 -11.82 -9.71
C GLY A 199 5.30 -11.95 -11.19
N GLN A 200 4.41 -11.10 -11.71
CA GLN A 200 4.11 -10.99 -13.14
C GLN A 200 4.23 -9.53 -13.59
N VAL A 201 5.45 -9.03 -13.59
CA VAL A 201 5.79 -7.86 -14.41
C VAL A 201 6.24 -8.41 -15.76
N PRO A 202 5.63 -8.04 -16.89
CA PRO A 202 6.01 -8.52 -18.20
C PRO A 202 7.30 -7.83 -18.64
N TRP A 203 8.44 -8.30 -18.13
CA TRP A 203 9.72 -8.12 -18.82
C TRP A 203 10.27 -9.52 -19.08
N ARG A 204 9.73 -10.14 -20.12
CA ARG A 204 10.45 -11.16 -20.88
C ARG A 204 10.41 -10.72 -22.33
N THR A 205 11.51 -10.10 -22.74
CA THR A 205 12.11 -10.25 -24.07
C THR A 205 13.59 -10.44 -23.82
#